data_AF-A0AA41EMB6-F1
#
_entry.id   AF-A0AA41EMB6-F1
#
_cell.length_a   1.000
_cell.length_b   1.000
_cell.length_c   1.000
_cell.angle_alpha   90.00
_cell.angle_beta   90.00
_cell.angle_gamma   90.00
#
_symmetry.space_group_name_H-M   'P 1'
#
loop_
_entity.id
_entity.type
_entity.pdbx_description
1 polymer ?
#
loop_
_entity_poly.entity_id
_entity_poly.type
_entity_poly.pdbx_seq_one_letter_code
_entity_poly.pdbx_strand_id
1 'polypeptide(L)'
;MSYQVTKTPANAIGTFTTEAQTVTYVYEPQVVQNGAAATIAPKGSVIYAIKKIGLYQTPTFSTKQRLVWYAKQKRTNRPMFVVTGYAKSVNGVKRYRVKDVNHHSKTAGKTGYVTTNTDYTVRVYYAKRHVKIKVINAKGVNAYQKKNLTGKRAHYRYGQQLKVKKIVSHNLTTRFVLSNGTYVTANKKLVMTVK
;
A
#
# COMPACT_ATOMS: atom_id res chain seq x y z
N MET A 1 -8.78 11.35 6.07
CA MET A 1 -8.84 10.57 4.82
C MET A 1 -9.20 11.57 3.75
N SER A 2 -8.45 11.66 2.64
CA SER A 2 -8.78 12.65 1.60
C SER A 2 -9.78 12.03 0.64
N TYR A 3 -10.96 12.59 0.60
CA TYR A 3 -12.02 12.29 -0.37
C TYR A 3 -11.94 13.32 -1.49
N GLN A 4 -12.36 12.96 -2.71
CA GLN A 4 -12.68 13.97 -3.72
C GLN A 4 -14.17 13.87 -4.03
N VAL A 5 -14.77 15.02 -4.31
CA VAL A 5 -16.13 15.12 -4.83
C VAL A 5 -16.10 14.55 -6.25
N THR A 6 -16.88 13.51 -6.52
CA THR A 6 -16.99 12.91 -7.86
C THR A 6 -18.20 13.41 -8.63
N LYS A 7 -19.19 13.97 -7.92
CA LYS A 7 -20.35 14.62 -8.53
C LYS A 7 -20.80 15.80 -7.67
N THR A 8 -20.81 16.97 -8.28
CA THR A 8 -21.39 18.18 -7.71
C THR A 8 -22.83 18.29 -8.24
N PRO A 9 -23.85 18.44 -7.37
CA PRO A 9 -25.23 18.58 -7.83
C PRO A 9 -25.44 19.95 -8.49
N ALA A 10 -26.41 20.06 -9.42
CA ALA A 10 -26.63 21.29 -10.19
C ALA A 10 -27.03 22.47 -9.31
N ASN A 11 -27.71 22.22 -8.18
CA ASN A 11 -28.08 23.22 -7.19
C ASN A 11 -26.97 23.55 -6.18
N ALA A 12 -25.72 23.12 -6.42
CA ALA A 12 -24.58 23.54 -5.61
C ALA A 12 -24.24 25.04 -5.77
N ILE A 13 -24.76 25.67 -6.83
CA ILE A 13 -24.68 27.11 -7.11
C ILE A 13 -26.09 27.57 -7.49
N GLY A 14 -26.63 28.56 -6.79
CA GLY A 14 -28.00 29.02 -7.00
C GLY A 14 -28.39 30.14 -6.03
N THR A 15 -29.60 30.67 -6.19
CA THR A 15 -30.20 31.70 -5.34
C THR A 15 -30.96 31.08 -4.17
N PHE A 16 -30.85 31.68 -2.99
CA PHE A 16 -31.60 31.23 -1.81
C PHE A 16 -33.12 31.35 -2.07
N THR A 17 -33.86 30.29 -1.77
CA THR A 17 -35.32 30.25 -1.83
C THR A 17 -35.91 30.07 -0.44
N THR A 18 -37.19 30.40 -0.27
CA THR A 18 -37.94 30.19 0.98
C THR A 18 -38.26 28.71 1.24
N GLU A 19 -38.18 27.86 0.23
CA GLU A 19 -38.37 26.41 0.37
C GLU A 19 -37.07 25.69 0.76
N ALA A 20 -37.18 24.67 1.61
CA ALA A 20 -36.05 23.86 2.05
C ALA A 20 -35.49 23.02 0.89
N GLN A 21 -34.17 23.09 0.67
CA GLN A 21 -33.48 22.33 -0.37
C GLN A 21 -32.46 21.37 0.23
N THR A 22 -32.34 20.18 -0.37
CA THR A 22 -31.32 19.20 -0.01
C THR A 22 -30.21 19.18 -1.06
N VAL A 23 -28.95 19.34 -0.63
CA VAL A 23 -27.76 19.27 -1.48
C VAL A 23 -26.98 18.00 -1.15
N THR A 24 -26.91 17.05 -2.10
CA THR A 24 -26.21 15.78 -1.89
C THR A 24 -24.87 15.76 -2.64
N TYR A 25 -23.78 15.59 -1.90
CA TYR A 25 -22.43 15.38 -2.46
C TYR A 25 -22.08 13.89 -2.49
N VAL A 26 -21.55 13.42 -3.62
CA VAL A 26 -20.99 12.06 -3.73
C VAL A 26 -19.48 12.13 -3.64
N TYR A 27 -18.92 11.38 -2.68
CA TYR A 27 -17.50 11.29 -2.43
C TYR A 27 -16.97 9.91 -2.79
N GLU A 28 -15.84 9.85 -3.48
CA GLU A 28 -15.08 8.61 -3.63
C GLU A 28 -13.74 8.71 -2.89
N PRO A 29 -13.27 7.60 -2.28
CA PRO A 29 -11.94 7.54 -1.72
C PRO A 29 -10.91 7.72 -2.82
N GLN A 30 -10.00 8.68 -2.64
CA GLN A 30 -8.92 8.90 -3.60
C GLN A 30 -7.96 7.72 -3.65
N VAL A 31 -8.07 6.93 -4.71
CA VAL A 31 -7.04 5.97 -5.10
C VAL A 31 -6.04 6.73 -5.98
N VAL A 32 -5.02 7.31 -5.35
CA VAL A 32 -4.00 8.09 -6.06
C VAL A 32 -3.34 7.23 -7.14
N GLN A 33 -3.75 7.41 -8.40
CA GLN A 33 -3.08 6.84 -9.56
C GLN A 33 -1.92 7.77 -9.95
N ASN A 34 -0.69 7.32 -9.65
CA ASN A 34 0.61 7.74 -10.20
C ASN A 34 0.83 9.22 -10.59
N GLY A 35 1.56 9.94 -9.73
CA GLY A 35 2.48 11.01 -10.13
C GLY A 35 3.86 10.74 -9.50
N ALA A 36 4.94 11.01 -10.23
CA ALA A 36 6.33 10.86 -9.77
C ALA A 36 6.75 11.92 -8.73
N ALA A 37 5.81 12.67 -8.17
CA ALA A 37 6.03 13.71 -7.16
C ALA A 37 5.30 13.33 -5.86
N ALA A 38 6.07 13.07 -4.79
CA ALA A 38 5.66 12.93 -3.38
C ALA A 38 4.31 12.20 -3.08
N THR A 39 4.01 10.98 -3.54
CA THR A 39 4.48 9.62 -3.16
C THR A 39 4.11 9.05 -1.77
N ILE A 40 3.09 9.57 -1.07
CA ILE A 40 2.61 8.98 0.21
C ILE A 40 1.66 7.77 -0.01
N ALA A 41 1.90 6.65 0.66
CA ALA A 41 1.08 5.45 0.59
C ALA A 41 -0.34 5.65 1.19
N PRO A 42 -1.44 5.27 0.51
CA PRO A 42 -2.81 5.43 1.00
C PRO A 42 -3.10 4.73 2.34
N LYS A 43 -4.09 5.22 3.10
CA LYS A 43 -4.56 4.55 4.31
C LYS A 43 -5.10 3.16 3.95
N GLY A 44 -4.78 2.20 4.81
CA GLY A 44 -5.03 0.77 4.68
C GLY A 44 -4.14 0.04 3.66
N SER A 45 -3.32 0.76 2.88
CA SER A 45 -2.28 0.13 2.07
C SER A 45 -1.13 -0.36 2.95
N VAL A 46 -0.24 -1.15 2.37
CA VAL A 46 0.92 -1.72 3.07
C VAL A 46 2.21 -1.11 2.55
N ILE A 47 3.06 -0.65 3.45
CA ILE A 47 4.44 -0.21 3.19
C ILE A 47 5.43 -1.21 3.80
N TYR A 48 6.66 -1.22 3.29
CA TYR A 48 7.78 -1.88 3.96
C TYR A 48 8.93 -0.90 4.21
N ALA A 49 9.84 -1.27 5.11
CA ALA A 49 11.09 -0.55 5.31
C ALA A 49 12.20 -1.08 4.40
N ILE A 50 12.94 -0.19 3.73
CA ILE A 50 14.12 -0.53 2.90
C ILE A 50 15.46 -0.20 3.57
N LYS A 51 15.43 0.64 4.62
CA LYS A 51 16.56 0.97 5.51
C LYS A 51 16.15 0.71 6.97
N LYS A 52 17.10 0.87 7.90
CA LYS A 52 16.80 0.85 9.35
C LYS A 52 15.83 2.00 9.68
N ILE A 53 14.75 1.69 10.39
CA ILE A 53 13.76 2.68 10.85
C ILE A 53 13.34 2.42 12.29
N GLY A 54 12.94 3.48 13.00
CA GLY A 54 12.30 3.37 14.31
C GLY A 54 10.77 3.43 14.17
N LEU A 55 10.08 2.75 15.08
CA LEU A 55 8.67 2.99 15.36
C LEU A 55 8.57 3.82 16.63
N TYR A 56 7.74 4.87 16.58
CA TYR A 56 7.63 5.86 17.65
C TYR A 56 6.20 5.93 18.18
N GLN A 57 6.05 6.27 19.46
CA GLN A 57 4.76 6.49 20.10
C GLN A 57 4.04 7.73 19.56
N THR A 58 4.80 8.77 19.19
CA THR A 58 4.28 10.05 18.70
C THR A 58 4.86 10.39 17.31
N PRO A 59 4.25 11.30 16.54
CA PRO A 59 4.78 11.70 15.23
C PRO A 59 6.04 12.57 15.33
N THR A 60 6.34 13.13 16.49
CA THR A 60 7.60 13.84 16.77
C THR A 60 8.64 12.87 17.29
N PHE A 61 9.54 12.45 16.39
CA PHE A 61 10.50 11.39 16.69
C PHE A 61 11.56 11.86 17.68
N SER A 62 11.70 11.11 18.77
CA SER A 62 12.78 11.27 19.75
C SER A 62 13.18 9.90 20.31
N THR A 63 14.36 9.82 20.95
CA THR A 63 14.84 8.59 21.58
C THR A 63 13.89 8.10 22.68
N LYS A 64 13.35 9.03 23.49
CA LYS A 64 12.39 8.76 24.57
C LYS A 64 11.09 8.14 24.06
N GLN A 65 10.64 8.54 22.87
CA GLN A 65 9.37 8.11 22.28
C GLN A 65 9.52 6.89 21.34
N ARG A 66 10.73 6.33 21.21
CA ARG A 66 11.00 5.21 20.31
C ARG A 66 10.61 3.88 20.95
N LEU A 67 9.65 3.20 20.35
CA LEU A 67 9.17 1.88 20.78
C LEU A 67 10.12 0.74 20.41
N VAL A 68 10.65 0.77 19.19
CA VAL A 68 11.49 -0.32 18.67
C VAL A 68 12.27 0.13 17.44
N TRP A 69 13.44 -0.48 17.23
CA TRP A 69 14.19 -0.40 15.97
C TRP A 69 13.88 -1.59 15.07
N TYR A 70 13.66 -1.30 13.80
CA TYR A 70 13.64 -2.29 12.73
C TYR A 70 14.95 -2.22 11.95
N ALA A 71 15.75 -3.28 12.00
CA ALA A 71 16.99 -3.37 11.25
C ALA A 71 16.75 -3.39 9.73
N LYS A 72 17.77 -3.05 8.95
CA LYS A 72 17.76 -3.24 7.49
C LYS A 72 17.67 -4.74 7.18
N GLN A 73 16.82 -5.11 6.24
CA GLN A 73 16.56 -6.50 5.88
C GLN A 73 16.70 -6.74 4.38
N LYS A 74 17.05 -7.99 4.01
CA LYS A 74 16.91 -8.49 2.63
C LYS A 74 15.45 -8.33 2.17
N ARG A 75 15.23 -8.16 0.87
CA ARG A 75 13.92 -7.79 0.31
C ARG A 75 12.75 -8.67 0.79
N THR A 76 12.94 -9.98 0.81
CA THR A 76 11.95 -10.98 1.24
C THR A 76 11.65 -10.93 2.75
N ASN A 77 12.54 -10.31 3.55
CA ASN A 77 12.45 -10.23 5.01
C ASN A 77 12.11 -8.82 5.51
N ARG A 78 11.93 -7.85 4.62
CA ARG A 78 11.61 -6.47 5.00
C ARG A 78 10.35 -6.39 5.87
N PRO A 79 10.38 -5.64 6.98
CA PRO A 79 9.21 -5.50 7.84
C PRO A 79 8.12 -4.73 7.11
N MET A 80 6.89 -5.22 7.21
CA MET A 80 5.70 -4.63 6.63
C MET A 80 4.84 -3.94 7.68
N PHE A 81 4.18 -2.87 7.24
CA PHE A 81 3.32 -2.04 8.06
C PHE A 81 2.06 -1.68 7.28
N VAL A 82 0.89 -1.91 7.89
CA VAL A 82 -0.36 -1.36 7.38
C VAL A 82 -0.42 0.10 7.78
N VAL A 83 -0.66 0.99 6.82
CA VAL A 83 -0.88 2.41 7.08
C VAL A 83 -2.27 2.58 7.69
N THR A 84 -2.37 2.99 8.94
CA THR A 84 -3.64 3.21 9.65
C THR A 84 -4.05 4.69 9.65
N GLY A 85 -3.13 5.59 9.32
CA GLY A 85 -3.40 7.01 9.20
C GLY A 85 -2.13 7.83 8.98
N TYR A 86 -2.21 9.12 9.26
CA TYR A 86 -1.12 10.06 9.12
C TYR A 86 -1.15 11.06 10.27
N ALA A 87 0.00 11.64 10.57
CA ALA A 87 0.13 12.77 11.48
C ALA A 87 1.30 13.66 11.01
N LYS A 88 1.39 14.86 11.58
CA LYS A 88 2.56 15.73 11.40
C LYS A 88 3.34 15.78 12.71
N SER A 89 4.67 15.87 12.63
CA SER A 89 5.47 16.28 13.77
C SER A 89 5.18 17.73 14.14
N VAL A 90 5.70 18.18 15.27
CA VAL A 90 5.65 19.60 15.68
C VAL A 90 6.20 20.54 14.60
N ASN A 91 7.24 20.13 13.88
CA ASN A 91 7.83 20.88 12.76
C ASN A 91 7.13 20.61 11.41
N GLY A 92 5.89 20.11 11.40
CA GLY A 92 5.09 19.91 10.18
C GLY A 92 5.45 18.68 9.33
N VAL A 93 6.44 17.88 9.70
CA VAL A 93 6.88 16.73 8.91
C VAL A 93 5.85 15.61 8.95
N LYS A 94 5.33 15.19 7.79
CA LYS A 94 4.37 14.09 7.69
C LYS A 94 4.98 12.76 8.16
N ARG A 95 4.18 11.96 8.89
CA ARG A 95 4.48 10.61 9.37
C ARG A 95 3.34 9.67 9.03
N TYR A 96 3.66 8.40 8.78
CA TYR A 96 2.64 7.36 8.74
C TYR A 96 2.29 6.97 10.17
N ARG A 97 0.98 6.87 10.49
CA ARG A 97 0.51 6.03 11.60
C ARG A 97 0.36 4.62 11.05
N VAL A 98 0.89 3.61 11.75
CA VAL A 98 0.96 2.24 11.25
C VAL A 98 0.62 1.18 12.29
N LYS A 99 0.33 -0.03 11.79
CA LYS A 99 0.33 -1.29 12.55
C LYS A 99 1.35 -2.25 11.93
N ASP A 100 2.22 -2.83 12.74
CA ASP A 100 3.14 -3.89 12.36
C ASP A 100 2.36 -5.19 12.04
N VAL A 101 2.58 -5.74 10.84
CA VAL A 101 1.91 -6.97 10.36
C VAL A 101 2.88 -8.13 10.11
N ASN A 102 4.04 -8.13 10.77
CA ASN A 102 5.02 -9.20 10.68
C ASN A 102 4.69 -10.27 11.72
N HIS A 103 3.66 -11.09 11.47
CA HIS A 103 3.06 -12.04 12.43
C HIS A 103 4.02 -13.01 13.15
N HIS A 104 5.21 -13.23 12.59
CA HIS A 104 6.24 -14.10 13.20
C HIS A 104 7.22 -13.35 14.12
N SER A 105 7.12 -12.03 14.25
CA SER A 105 8.03 -11.22 15.09
C SER A 105 7.39 -10.85 16.43
N LYS A 106 8.24 -10.58 17.43
CA LYS A 106 7.84 -10.03 18.73
C LYS A 106 7.21 -8.63 18.65
N THR A 107 7.32 -7.98 17.50
CA THR A 107 6.75 -6.64 17.26
C THR A 107 5.40 -6.69 16.55
N ALA A 108 4.91 -7.88 16.18
CA ALA A 108 3.62 -8.06 15.52
C ALA A 108 2.52 -7.33 16.28
N GLY A 109 1.70 -6.57 15.55
CA GLY A 109 0.59 -5.82 16.12
C GLY A 109 0.95 -4.48 16.77
N LYS A 110 2.23 -4.18 17.02
CA LYS A 110 2.63 -2.86 17.56
C LYS A 110 2.14 -1.75 16.62
N THR A 111 1.63 -0.68 17.23
CA THR A 111 1.20 0.52 16.50
C THR A 111 2.07 1.71 16.88
N GLY A 112 2.09 2.71 16.02
CA GLY A 112 2.88 3.91 16.23
C GLY A 112 3.14 4.65 14.92
N TYR A 113 4.24 5.39 14.88
CA TYR A 113 4.59 6.26 13.77
C TYR A 113 5.92 5.88 13.12
N VAL A 114 5.96 5.91 11.79
CA VAL A 114 7.17 5.70 10.99
C VAL A 114 7.31 6.80 9.93
N THR A 115 8.52 6.98 9.41
CA THR A 115 8.83 8.04 8.43
C THR A 115 8.05 7.86 7.12
N THR A 116 7.61 8.95 6.49
CA THR A 116 7.08 8.93 5.12
C THR A 116 8.16 9.07 4.05
N ASN A 117 9.42 9.25 4.45
CA ASN A 117 10.53 9.41 3.52
C ASN A 117 10.68 8.14 2.64
N THR A 118 10.66 8.35 1.32
CA THR A 118 10.73 7.28 0.31
C THR A 118 12.05 6.54 0.28
N ASP A 119 13.12 7.12 0.81
CA ASP A 119 14.43 6.47 0.95
C ASP A 119 14.44 5.40 2.04
N TYR A 120 13.43 5.42 2.91
CA TYR A 120 13.29 4.52 4.04
C TYR A 120 12.08 3.61 3.92
N THR A 121 10.99 4.09 3.31
CA THR A 121 9.72 3.37 3.23
C THR A 121 9.10 3.45 1.84
N VAL A 122 8.57 2.33 1.34
CA VAL A 122 7.86 2.30 0.06
C VAL A 122 6.68 1.33 0.09
N ARG A 123 5.73 1.50 -0.83
CA ARG A 123 4.58 0.60 -0.99
C ARG A 123 5.02 -0.82 -1.32
N VAL A 124 4.39 -1.80 -0.66
CA VAL A 124 4.64 -3.24 -0.84
C VAL A 124 4.16 -3.74 -2.19
N TYR A 125 3.07 -3.21 -2.72
CA TYR A 125 2.49 -3.66 -4.00
C TYR A 125 3.00 -2.84 -5.18
N TYR A 126 3.20 -3.46 -6.34
CA TYR A 126 3.44 -2.71 -7.58
C TYR A 126 2.19 -1.94 -8.00
N ALA A 127 2.37 -0.71 -8.47
CA ALA A 127 1.28 0.12 -8.99
C ALA A 127 1.13 0.05 -10.51
N LYS A 128 2.21 -0.28 -11.22
CA LYS A 128 2.27 -0.33 -12.68
C LYS A 128 2.49 -1.75 -13.17
N ARG A 129 2.06 -2.01 -14.41
CA ARG A 129 2.38 -3.24 -15.12
C ARG A 129 3.88 -3.32 -15.36
N HIS A 130 4.43 -4.51 -15.25
CA HIS A 130 5.76 -4.87 -15.73
C HIS A 130 5.64 -6.12 -16.60
N VAL A 131 6.27 -6.14 -17.78
CA VAL A 131 6.08 -7.20 -18.79
C VAL A 131 6.44 -8.58 -18.25
N LYS A 132 7.52 -8.66 -17.45
CA LYS A 132 8.00 -9.89 -16.84
C LYS A 132 8.23 -9.69 -15.34
N ILE A 133 7.93 -10.73 -14.59
CA ILE A 133 8.24 -10.82 -13.17
C ILE A 133 8.91 -12.16 -12.85
N LYS A 134 9.77 -12.17 -11.85
CA LYS A 134 10.42 -13.35 -11.27
C LYS A 134 9.83 -13.63 -9.90
N VAL A 135 9.53 -14.90 -9.61
CA VAL A 135 9.13 -15.35 -8.27
C VAL A 135 10.37 -15.32 -7.36
N ILE A 136 10.28 -14.60 -6.24
CA ILE A 136 11.38 -14.48 -5.27
C ILE A 136 11.03 -15.04 -3.89
N ASN A 137 9.77 -15.44 -3.67
CA ASN A 137 9.39 -16.14 -2.46
C ASN A 137 9.99 -17.56 -2.47
N ALA A 138 10.67 -17.96 -1.39
CA ALA A 138 11.24 -19.30 -1.26
C ALA A 138 10.17 -20.39 -1.39
N LYS A 139 8.97 -20.15 -0.86
CA LYS A 139 7.81 -21.07 -0.95
C LYS A 139 7.06 -20.97 -2.28
N GLY A 140 7.57 -20.24 -3.27
CA GLY A 140 6.87 -19.99 -4.53
C GLY A 140 5.65 -19.06 -4.42
N VAL A 141 4.87 -18.96 -5.50
CA VAL A 141 3.64 -18.16 -5.58
C VAL A 141 2.57 -18.96 -6.32
N ASN A 142 1.36 -18.97 -5.78
CA ASN A 142 0.20 -19.56 -6.45
C ASN A 142 -0.39 -18.60 -7.51
N ALA A 143 -0.92 -19.19 -8.58
CA ALA A 143 -1.76 -18.51 -9.56
C ALA A 143 -3.22 -18.90 -9.35
N TYR A 144 -4.14 -17.95 -9.56
CA TYR A 144 -5.55 -18.09 -9.22
C TYR A 144 -6.46 -17.71 -10.39
N GLN A 145 -7.70 -18.21 -10.36
CA GLN A 145 -8.71 -17.86 -11.35
C GLN A 145 -9.28 -16.46 -11.13
N LYS A 146 -9.41 -16.01 -9.87
CA LYS A 146 -10.10 -14.77 -9.52
C LYS A 146 -9.14 -13.73 -8.92
N LYS A 147 -9.45 -12.44 -9.09
CA LYS A 147 -8.65 -11.30 -8.59
C LYS A 147 -8.48 -11.26 -7.06
N ASN A 148 -9.43 -11.83 -6.32
CA ASN A 148 -9.38 -11.99 -4.87
C ASN A 148 -8.47 -13.15 -4.41
N LEU A 149 -7.75 -13.81 -5.33
CA LEU A 149 -6.86 -14.95 -5.08
C LEU A 149 -7.59 -16.21 -4.58
N THR A 150 -8.78 -16.49 -5.12
CA THR A 150 -9.50 -17.76 -4.90
C THR A 150 -9.50 -18.62 -6.17
N GLY A 151 -9.66 -19.93 -6.01
CA GLY A 151 -9.62 -20.89 -7.12
C GLY A 151 -8.21 -21.05 -7.65
N LYS A 152 -7.33 -21.69 -6.88
CA LYS A 152 -5.94 -21.97 -7.26
C LYS A 152 -5.92 -22.76 -8.58
N ARG A 153 -5.08 -22.36 -9.53
CA ARG A 153 -4.91 -23.00 -10.84
C ARG A 153 -3.50 -23.53 -11.07
N ALA A 154 -2.49 -22.87 -10.49
CA ALA A 154 -1.10 -23.28 -10.67
C ALA A 154 -0.25 -22.87 -9.46
N HIS A 155 0.96 -23.42 -9.39
CA HIS A 155 1.99 -23.02 -8.45
C HIS A 155 3.30 -22.76 -9.19
N TYR A 156 3.92 -21.61 -8.94
CA TYR A 156 5.17 -21.19 -9.55
C TYR A 156 6.29 -21.20 -8.51
N ARG A 157 7.37 -21.93 -8.80
CA ARG A 157 8.49 -22.11 -7.88
C ARG A 157 9.37 -20.86 -7.82
N TYR A 158 10.22 -20.78 -6.79
CA TYR A 158 11.26 -19.75 -6.73
C TYR A 158 12.07 -19.70 -8.02
N GLY A 159 12.39 -18.49 -8.47
CA GLY A 159 13.21 -18.26 -9.65
C GLY A 159 12.44 -18.24 -10.98
N GLN A 160 11.23 -18.80 -11.03
CA GLN A 160 10.44 -18.85 -12.25
C GLN A 160 10.05 -17.45 -12.73
N GLN A 161 10.15 -17.23 -14.05
CA GLN A 161 9.72 -15.99 -14.69
C GLN A 161 8.33 -16.14 -15.29
N LEU A 162 7.50 -15.11 -15.12
CA LEU A 162 6.10 -15.08 -15.54
C LEU A 162 5.86 -13.86 -16.44
N LYS A 163 5.17 -14.08 -17.57
CA LYS A 163 4.75 -13.02 -18.48
C LYS A 163 3.43 -12.42 -17.99
N VAL A 164 3.40 -11.09 -17.90
CA VAL A 164 2.27 -10.33 -17.35
C VAL A 164 1.57 -9.56 -18.47
N LYS A 165 0.27 -9.78 -18.57
CA LYS A 165 -0.62 -9.07 -19.50
C LYS A 165 -1.03 -7.71 -18.96
N LYS A 166 -1.53 -7.64 -17.72
CA LYS A 166 -1.94 -6.38 -17.07
C LYS A 166 -1.78 -6.44 -15.56
N ILE A 167 -1.96 -5.30 -14.89
CA ILE A 167 -2.10 -5.21 -13.44
C ILE A 167 -3.52 -4.73 -13.11
N VAL A 168 -4.10 -5.27 -12.05
CA VAL A 168 -5.43 -4.85 -11.57
C VAL A 168 -5.40 -4.56 -10.08
N SER A 169 -6.26 -3.65 -9.62
CA SER A 169 -6.50 -3.41 -8.20
C SER A 169 -7.51 -4.41 -7.63
N HIS A 170 -7.33 -4.72 -6.35
CA HIS A 170 -8.31 -5.42 -5.53
C HIS A 170 -8.21 -4.89 -4.11
N ASN A 171 -9.18 -4.06 -3.73
CA ASN A 171 -9.14 -3.24 -2.51
C ASN A 171 -7.82 -2.44 -2.49
N LEU A 172 -7.04 -2.55 -1.40
CA LEU A 172 -5.80 -1.78 -1.19
C LEU A 172 -4.55 -2.53 -1.67
N THR A 173 -4.73 -3.55 -2.50
CA THR A 173 -3.66 -4.40 -3.03
C THR A 173 -3.77 -4.54 -4.54
N THR A 174 -2.74 -5.05 -5.20
CA THR A 174 -2.75 -5.26 -6.65
C THR A 174 -2.38 -6.69 -7.02
N ARG A 175 -2.79 -7.10 -8.22
CA ARG A 175 -2.53 -8.41 -8.81
C ARG A 175 -1.98 -8.25 -10.22
N PHE A 176 -1.00 -9.07 -10.57
CA PHE A 176 -0.63 -9.26 -11.96
C PHE A 176 -1.55 -10.29 -12.58
N VAL A 177 -2.10 -9.95 -13.75
CA VAL A 177 -2.80 -10.89 -14.63
C VAL A 177 -1.76 -11.42 -15.60
N LEU A 178 -1.53 -12.73 -15.54
CA LEU A 178 -0.60 -13.42 -16.42
C LEU A 178 -1.18 -13.58 -17.83
N SER A 179 -0.33 -13.92 -18.81
CA SER A 179 -0.78 -14.12 -20.20
C SER A 179 -1.87 -15.19 -20.35
N ASN A 180 -1.87 -16.21 -19.48
CA ASN A 180 -2.91 -17.25 -19.43
C ASN A 180 -4.18 -16.84 -18.66
N GLY A 181 -4.35 -15.55 -18.32
CA GLY A 181 -5.52 -15.03 -17.62
C GLY A 181 -5.54 -15.25 -16.10
N THR A 182 -4.62 -16.03 -15.54
CA THR A 182 -4.56 -16.25 -14.08
C THR A 182 -3.98 -15.05 -13.33
N TYR A 183 -4.29 -14.96 -12.05
CA TYR A 183 -3.90 -13.86 -11.15
C TYR A 183 -2.80 -14.32 -10.19
N VAL A 184 -1.74 -13.53 -10.09
CA VAL A 184 -0.70 -13.68 -9.04
C VAL A 184 -0.58 -12.38 -8.24
N THR A 185 -0.10 -12.50 -6.99
CA THR A 185 0.17 -11.34 -6.14
C THR A 185 1.18 -10.37 -6.79
N ALA A 186 0.93 -9.07 -6.66
CA ALA A 186 1.90 -8.03 -7.02
C ALA A 186 2.73 -7.55 -5.80
N ASN A 187 2.79 -8.34 -4.74
CA ASN A 187 3.59 -8.04 -3.55
C ASN A 187 5.10 -8.15 -3.87
N LYS A 188 5.82 -7.04 -3.70
CA LYS A 188 7.25 -6.90 -3.97
C LYS A 188 8.15 -7.81 -3.12
N LYS A 189 7.66 -8.39 -2.02
CA LYS A 189 8.40 -9.42 -1.24
C LYS A 189 8.28 -10.81 -1.85
N LEU A 190 7.28 -11.04 -2.71
CA LEU A 190 6.98 -12.35 -3.29
C LEU A 190 7.37 -12.43 -4.77
N VAL A 191 7.32 -11.30 -5.47
CA VAL A 191 7.73 -11.18 -6.89
C VAL A 191 8.61 -9.95 -7.13
N MET A 192 9.51 -10.05 -8.11
CA MET A 192 10.41 -8.99 -8.53
C MET A 192 10.29 -8.74 -10.03
N THR A 193 10.33 -7.49 -10.47
CA THR A 193 10.37 -7.17 -11.91
C THR A 193 11.71 -7.57 -12.49
N VAL A 194 11.70 -8.09 -13.71
CA VAL A 194 12.92 -8.33 -14.49
C VAL A 194 12.80 -7.56 -15.82
N LYS A 195 13.96 -7.23 -16.40
CA LYS A 195 14.01 -6.61 -17.72
C LYS A 195 13.56 -7.61 -18.80
#